data_AF-A0A535JC36-F1
#
_entry.id   AF-A0A535JC36-F1
#
_cell.length_a   1.000
_cell.length_b   1.000
_cell.length_c   1.000
_cell.angle_alpha   90.00
_cell.angle_beta   90.00
_cell.angle_gamma   90.00
#
_symmetry.space_group_name_H-M   'P 1'
#
loop_
_entity.id
_entity.type
_entity.pdbx_description
1 polymer ?
#
loop_
_entity_poly.entity_id
_entity_poly.type
_entity_poly.pdbx_seq_one_letter_code
_entity_poly.pdbx_strand_id
1 'polypeptide(L)'
;AAQFLCCAKHFPGHGSTTTDSHTGLPKIEADRATLDRVELPPFRAAIAVGVPAIMSAHIVVPALDATPELPVTLSRAVMTDLLRNTLGFDGLVVTDDLEMGALKSIGEPGAGLRALQAGADYLLFRFDESAQLEGHRLITDTVRSGSLSSARLEQSVRRVVDAKRRFGILDGRRDQSAPDLVANARTALELARGATTLLRNRGVLPLRGRILAVAPTNADISFFAGQATLGSVVAAKRADALSESLPLHPSGSEIDRVVSASRAADVVVVGTTNLFAYPEQIELVKALAKEKPVAVVALRGPYDIVSVPEIPAYLCAYDSREPSLIAAAEILLGERKPSGSLPAEIPGVFSLGAGMRDFA
;
A
#
# COMPACT_ATOMS: atom_id res chain seq x y z
N ALA A 1 27.37 -2.34 3.42
CA ALA A 1 25.98 -1.88 3.22
C ALA A 1 25.32 -2.77 2.18
N ALA A 2 24.05 -3.13 2.33
CA ALA A 2 23.35 -3.93 1.33
C ALA A 2 23.27 -3.16 0.00
N GLN A 3 23.71 -3.76 -1.10
CA GLN A 3 23.80 -3.13 -2.43
C GLN A 3 22.46 -3.19 -3.18
N PHE A 4 21.37 -2.72 -2.56
CA PHE A 4 20.06 -2.65 -3.21
C PHE A 4 19.85 -1.31 -3.91
N LEU A 5 19.31 -1.37 -5.12
CA LEU A 5 18.85 -0.19 -5.85
C LEU A 5 17.43 0.15 -5.38
N CYS A 6 17.28 1.27 -4.69
CA CYS A 6 15.97 1.76 -4.22
C CYS A 6 15.26 2.58 -5.30
N CYS A 7 13.93 2.47 -5.37
CA CYS A 7 13.12 3.24 -6.31
C CYS A 7 12.03 4.01 -5.55
N ALA A 8 12.05 5.34 -5.62
CA ALA A 8 11.00 6.16 -5.04
C ALA A 8 9.76 6.14 -5.97
N LYS A 9 8.57 5.98 -5.40
CA LYS A 9 7.34 5.81 -6.18
C LYS A 9 6.09 6.31 -5.46
N HIS A 10 5.01 6.70 -6.16
CA HIS A 10 4.89 6.81 -7.62
C HIS A 10 4.85 8.29 -7.99
N PHE A 11 5.82 8.76 -8.79
CA PHE A 11 5.96 10.18 -9.17
C PHE A 11 4.81 10.62 -10.09
N PRO A 12 4.19 11.79 -9.85
CA PRO A 12 4.62 12.90 -8.99
C PRO A 12 4.00 12.89 -7.59
N GLY A 13 3.34 11.80 -7.20
CA GLY A 13 2.51 11.66 -6.02
C GLY A 13 1.18 11.04 -6.40
N HIS A 14 0.82 9.92 -5.77
CA HIS A 14 -0.40 9.15 -6.04
C HIS A 14 -1.34 9.13 -4.82
N GLY A 15 -0.93 9.73 -3.70
CA GLY A 15 -1.59 9.56 -2.40
C GLY A 15 -2.99 10.20 -2.31
N SER A 16 -3.31 11.14 -3.19
CA SER A 16 -4.58 11.87 -3.22
C SER A 16 -5.62 11.31 -4.20
N THR A 17 -5.32 10.22 -4.90
CA THR A 17 -6.27 9.61 -5.85
C THR A 17 -7.29 8.72 -5.15
N THR A 18 -8.54 8.74 -5.62
CA THR A 18 -9.60 7.83 -5.15
C THR A 18 -9.85 6.65 -6.09
N THR A 19 -9.23 6.66 -7.28
CA THR A 19 -9.31 5.59 -8.28
C THR A 19 -7.99 4.83 -8.32
N ASP A 20 -8.08 3.50 -8.46
CA ASP A 20 -6.92 2.63 -8.64
C ASP A 20 -6.46 2.60 -10.11
N SER A 21 -5.19 2.90 -10.36
CA SER A 21 -4.57 2.88 -11.69
C SER A 21 -4.54 1.50 -12.35
N HIS A 22 -4.69 0.42 -11.58
CA HIS A 22 -4.84 -0.92 -12.14
C HIS A 22 -6.18 -1.10 -12.87
N THR A 23 -7.22 -0.38 -12.44
CA THR A 23 -8.60 -0.57 -12.94
C THR A 23 -9.11 0.59 -13.79
N GLY A 24 -8.55 1.78 -13.63
CA GLY A 24 -8.92 2.97 -14.40
C GLY A 24 -7.78 3.99 -14.50
N LEU A 25 -8.06 5.17 -15.03
CA LEU A 25 -7.10 6.27 -15.14
C LEU A 25 -7.35 7.30 -14.03
N PRO A 26 -6.57 7.31 -12.93
CA PRO A 26 -6.79 8.23 -11.83
C PRO A 26 -6.41 9.65 -12.22
N LYS A 27 -7.10 10.62 -11.63
CA LYS A 27 -6.87 12.05 -11.87
C LYS A 27 -6.62 12.77 -10.55
N ILE A 28 -5.60 13.63 -10.53
CA ILE A 28 -5.34 14.57 -9.43
C ILE A 28 -5.69 15.97 -9.93
N GLU A 29 -6.74 16.56 -9.35
CA GLU A 29 -7.23 17.91 -9.67
C GLU A 29 -6.52 19.01 -8.87
N ALA A 30 -5.52 18.65 -8.06
CA ALA A 30 -4.79 19.59 -7.22
C ALA A 30 -4.07 20.66 -8.07
N ASP A 31 -4.09 21.91 -7.59
CA ASP A 31 -3.37 23.00 -8.23
C ASP A 31 -1.86 22.88 -8.04
N ARG A 32 -1.10 23.67 -8.81
CA ARG A 32 0.36 23.62 -8.77
C ARG A 32 0.93 23.92 -7.38
N ALA A 33 0.34 24.85 -6.64
CA ALA A 33 0.77 25.21 -5.29
C ALA A 33 0.61 24.04 -4.32
N THR A 34 -0.49 23.28 -4.43
CA THR A 34 -0.73 22.08 -3.62
C THR A 34 0.24 20.96 -3.98
N LEU A 35 0.49 20.73 -5.27
CA LEU A 35 1.47 19.74 -5.72
C LEU A 35 2.88 20.05 -5.17
N ASP A 36 3.31 21.31 -5.24
CA ASP A 36 4.61 21.73 -4.71
C ASP A 36 4.70 21.64 -3.17
N ARG A 37 3.58 21.80 -2.46
CA ARG A 37 3.52 21.76 -0.99
C ARG A 37 3.33 20.35 -0.42
N VAL A 38 2.72 19.43 -1.15
CA VAL A 38 2.28 18.12 -0.63
C VAL A 38 2.89 16.94 -1.39
N GLU A 39 2.74 16.90 -2.71
CA GLU A 39 3.05 15.71 -3.52
C GLU A 39 4.55 15.64 -3.90
N LEU A 40 5.15 16.76 -4.30
CA LEU A 40 6.54 16.84 -4.75
C LEU A 40 7.62 16.84 -3.65
N PRO A 41 7.40 17.34 -2.41
CA PRO A 41 8.44 17.38 -1.38
C PRO A 41 9.13 16.03 -1.08
N PRO A 42 8.43 14.89 -0.97
CA PRO A 42 9.09 13.59 -0.79
C PRO A 42 10.06 13.24 -1.93
N PHE A 43 9.73 13.59 -3.18
CA PHE A 43 10.63 13.37 -4.32
C PHE A 43 11.82 14.32 -4.33
N ARG A 44 11.61 15.61 -3.97
CA ARG A 44 12.72 16.55 -3.78
C ARG A 44 13.71 16.04 -2.74
N ALA A 45 13.21 15.53 -1.62
CA ALA A 45 14.04 14.94 -0.57
C ALA A 45 14.78 13.67 -1.06
N ALA A 46 14.10 12.78 -1.77
CA ALA A 46 14.71 11.57 -2.33
C ALA A 46 15.81 11.90 -3.35
N ILE A 47 15.59 12.90 -4.22
CA ILE A 47 16.60 13.38 -5.18
C ILE A 47 17.79 13.99 -4.45
N ALA A 48 17.56 14.81 -3.41
CA ALA A 48 18.63 15.45 -2.64
C ALA A 48 19.58 14.45 -1.96
N VAL A 49 19.08 13.27 -1.55
CA VAL A 49 19.91 12.19 -0.99
C VAL A 49 20.43 11.21 -2.05
N GLY A 50 20.18 11.48 -3.34
CA GLY A 50 20.71 10.71 -4.45
C GLY A 50 20.02 9.36 -4.68
N VAL A 51 18.70 9.29 -4.53
CA VAL A 51 17.91 8.10 -4.88
C VAL A 51 18.27 7.62 -6.30
N PRO A 52 18.54 6.32 -6.51
CA PRO A 52 19.06 5.87 -7.80
C PRO A 52 17.97 5.70 -8.86
N ALA A 53 16.71 5.54 -8.47
CA ALA A 53 15.58 5.42 -9.39
C ALA A 53 14.31 6.11 -8.86
N ILE A 54 13.48 6.56 -9.80
CA ILE A 54 12.12 7.07 -9.57
C ILE A 54 11.17 6.37 -10.53
N MET A 55 10.05 5.86 -10.01
CA MET A 55 8.99 5.24 -10.79
C MET A 55 7.85 6.23 -11.02
N SER A 56 7.40 6.40 -12.26
CA SER A 56 6.28 7.28 -12.63
C SER A 56 4.92 6.60 -12.53
N ALA A 57 3.92 7.34 -12.09
CA ALA A 57 2.54 6.88 -12.00
C ALA A 57 1.77 7.05 -13.33
N HIS A 58 0.74 6.22 -13.53
CA HIS A 58 -0.21 6.35 -14.64
C HIS A 58 -1.44 7.16 -14.20
N ILE A 59 -1.22 8.44 -13.88
CA ILE A 59 -2.26 9.35 -13.42
C ILE A 59 -2.28 10.63 -14.26
N VAL A 60 -3.44 11.26 -14.39
CA VAL A 60 -3.61 12.56 -15.06
C VAL A 60 -3.49 13.67 -14.03
N VAL A 61 -2.66 14.68 -14.32
CA VAL A 61 -2.47 15.85 -13.44
C VAL A 61 -2.52 17.12 -14.29
N PRO A 62 -3.71 17.73 -14.49
CA PRO A 62 -3.89 18.86 -15.39
C PRO A 62 -3.02 20.08 -15.05
N ALA A 63 -2.72 20.27 -13.77
CA ALA A 63 -1.85 21.36 -13.30
C ALA A 63 -0.37 21.18 -13.69
N LEU A 64 0.04 19.99 -14.13
CA LEU A 64 1.39 19.71 -14.64
C LEU A 64 1.41 19.58 -16.17
N ASP A 65 0.35 19.01 -16.76
CA ASP A 65 0.16 18.96 -18.20
C ASP A 65 -1.34 19.06 -18.53
N ALA A 66 -1.73 20.12 -19.25
CA ALA A 66 -3.12 20.41 -19.56
C ALA A 66 -3.71 19.51 -20.66
N THR A 67 -2.91 18.62 -21.26
CA THR A 67 -3.39 17.69 -22.29
C THR A 67 -4.43 16.74 -21.69
N PRO A 68 -5.67 16.68 -22.24
CA PRO A 68 -6.71 15.81 -21.72
C PRO A 68 -6.29 14.34 -21.72
N GLU A 69 -6.60 13.65 -20.63
CA GLU A 69 -6.38 12.21 -20.45
C GLU A 69 -4.92 11.75 -20.64
N LEU A 70 -3.94 12.66 -20.62
CA LEU A 70 -2.53 12.31 -20.75
C LEU A 70 -1.96 11.89 -19.39
N PRO A 71 -1.57 10.61 -19.21
CA PRO A 71 -0.95 10.18 -17.97
C PRO A 71 0.46 10.76 -17.84
N VAL A 72 0.88 11.08 -16.61
CA VAL A 72 2.19 11.64 -16.28
C VAL A 72 3.33 10.82 -16.92
N THR A 73 3.26 9.50 -16.85
CA THR A 73 4.28 8.59 -17.44
C THR A 73 4.53 8.86 -18.93
N LEU A 74 3.56 9.42 -19.66
CA LEU A 74 3.66 9.70 -21.09
C LEU A 74 3.82 11.20 -21.41
N SER A 75 3.90 12.06 -20.39
CA SER A 75 4.05 13.50 -20.56
C SER A 75 5.51 13.91 -20.52
N ARG A 76 6.02 14.49 -21.62
CA ARG A 76 7.36 15.10 -21.64
C ARG A 76 7.49 16.28 -20.67
N ALA A 77 6.43 17.08 -20.55
CA ALA A 77 6.40 18.23 -19.64
C ALA A 77 6.65 17.79 -18.19
N VAL A 78 6.14 16.62 -17.81
CA VAL A 78 6.32 16.10 -16.46
C VAL A 78 7.60 15.27 -16.33
N MET A 79 7.82 14.32 -17.22
CA MET A 79 8.92 13.34 -17.11
C MET A 79 10.30 13.93 -17.44
N THR A 80 10.35 14.87 -18.37
CA THR A 80 11.59 15.58 -18.73
C THR A 80 11.63 16.95 -18.09
N ASP A 81 10.67 17.83 -18.38
CA ASP A 81 10.83 19.24 -18.02
C ASP A 81 10.71 19.48 -16.51
N LEU A 82 9.77 18.80 -15.83
CA LEU A 82 9.69 18.85 -14.37
C LEU A 82 10.74 17.94 -13.72
N LEU A 83 10.67 16.62 -13.92
CA LEU A 83 11.49 15.67 -13.14
C LEU A 83 12.99 15.80 -13.42
N ARG A 84 13.39 15.82 -14.69
CA ARG A 84 14.82 15.89 -15.06
C ARG A 84 15.35 17.30 -14.93
N ASN A 85 14.70 18.26 -15.57
CA ASN A 85 15.26 19.62 -15.70
C ASN A 85 15.00 20.47 -14.45
N THR A 86 13.77 20.53 -13.98
CA THR A 86 13.40 21.41 -12.84
C THR A 86 13.80 20.82 -11.49
N LEU A 87 13.57 19.52 -11.27
CA LEU A 87 13.93 18.84 -10.01
C LEU A 87 15.37 18.30 -10.02
N GLY A 88 16.04 18.28 -11.17
CA GLY A 88 17.45 17.89 -11.28
C GLY A 88 17.70 16.39 -11.11
N PHE A 89 16.70 15.53 -11.36
CA PHE A 89 16.90 14.09 -11.23
C PHE A 89 17.70 13.53 -12.40
N ASP A 90 18.84 12.89 -12.12
CA ASP A 90 19.69 12.23 -13.14
C ASP A 90 19.78 10.70 -13.00
N GLY A 91 19.08 10.11 -12.01
CA GLY A 91 18.99 8.66 -11.84
C GLY A 91 18.11 7.97 -12.88
N LEU A 92 17.75 6.71 -12.67
CA LEU A 92 16.86 5.96 -13.57
C LEU A 92 15.39 6.37 -13.43
N VAL A 93 14.75 6.71 -14.53
CA VAL A 93 13.29 6.85 -14.60
C VAL A 93 12.71 5.53 -15.08
N VAL A 94 11.91 4.91 -14.21
CA VAL A 94 11.23 3.63 -14.47
C VAL A 94 9.74 3.93 -14.63
N THR A 95 9.06 3.27 -15.56
CA THR A 95 7.59 3.36 -15.61
C THR A 95 6.99 2.49 -14.50
N ASP A 96 5.78 2.81 -14.04
CA ASP A 96 4.91 1.76 -13.48
C ASP A 96 4.52 0.76 -14.60
N ASP A 97 3.79 -0.29 -14.25
CA ASP A 97 3.47 -1.39 -15.16
C ASP A 97 2.62 -0.92 -16.36
N LEU A 98 3.22 -0.96 -17.55
CA LEU A 98 2.61 -0.45 -18.78
C LEU A 98 1.39 -1.25 -19.25
N GLU A 99 1.14 -2.41 -18.63
CA GLU A 99 -0.01 -3.28 -18.85
C GLU A 99 -1.22 -2.93 -17.95
N MET A 100 -1.09 -1.90 -17.10
CA MET A 100 -2.18 -1.45 -16.24
C MET A 100 -3.34 -0.80 -17.01
N GLY A 101 -4.55 -0.94 -16.46
CA GLY A 101 -5.79 -0.46 -17.07
C GLY A 101 -5.79 1.03 -17.43
N ALA A 102 -5.04 1.87 -16.71
CA ALA A 102 -4.84 3.29 -16.99
C ALA A 102 -4.33 3.60 -18.42
N LEU A 103 -3.67 2.65 -19.09
CA LEU A 103 -3.05 2.83 -20.41
C LEU A 103 -3.76 2.07 -21.54
N LYS A 104 -4.88 1.40 -21.23
CA LYS A 104 -5.58 0.50 -22.16
C LYS A 104 -5.95 1.14 -23.49
N SER A 105 -6.29 2.44 -23.51
CA SER A 105 -6.67 3.16 -24.73
C SER A 105 -5.49 3.42 -25.70
N ILE A 106 -4.26 3.31 -25.20
CA ILE A 106 -3.03 3.59 -25.97
C ILE A 106 -2.43 2.30 -26.52
N GLY A 107 -2.66 1.18 -25.84
CA GLY A 107 -2.00 -0.10 -26.09
C GLY A 107 -0.58 -0.11 -25.55
N GLU A 108 -0.17 -1.26 -25.04
CA GLU A 108 1.04 -1.43 -24.23
C GLU A 108 2.33 -1.14 -25.05
N PRO A 109 2.48 -1.60 -26.32
CA PRO A 109 3.65 -1.24 -27.13
C PRO A 109 3.76 0.27 -27.39
N GLY A 110 2.62 0.89 -27.69
CA GLY A 110 2.53 2.33 -27.94
C GLY A 110 2.83 3.15 -26.68
N ALA A 111 2.37 2.69 -25.52
CA ALA A 111 2.67 3.29 -24.23
C ALA A 111 4.18 3.23 -23.93
N GLY A 112 4.84 2.11 -24.22
CA GLY A 112 6.29 1.96 -24.08
C GLY A 112 7.09 2.98 -24.91
N LEU A 113 6.76 3.12 -26.20
CA LEU A 113 7.41 4.12 -27.06
C LEU A 113 7.17 5.55 -26.54
N ARG A 114 5.93 5.88 -26.18
CA ARG A 114 5.57 7.21 -25.67
C ARG A 114 6.25 7.53 -24.34
N ALA A 115 6.38 6.57 -23.44
CA ALA A 115 7.10 6.73 -22.17
C ALA A 115 8.60 6.98 -22.40
N LEU A 116 9.22 6.25 -23.33
CA LEU A 116 10.61 6.50 -23.73
C LEU A 116 10.77 7.92 -24.30
N GLN A 117 9.87 8.35 -25.18
CA GLN A 117 9.84 9.70 -25.74
C GLN A 117 9.67 10.77 -24.64
N ALA A 118 8.83 10.51 -23.64
CA ALA A 118 8.56 11.42 -22.53
C ALA A 118 9.75 11.59 -21.58
N GLY A 119 10.60 10.56 -21.41
CA GLY A 119 11.79 10.65 -20.56
C GLY A 119 12.13 9.39 -19.77
N ALA A 120 11.35 8.31 -19.87
CA ALA A 120 11.64 7.05 -19.18
C ALA A 120 12.89 6.35 -19.73
N ASP A 121 13.64 5.67 -18.85
CA ASP A 121 14.83 4.89 -19.24
C ASP A 121 14.59 3.38 -19.15
N TYR A 122 13.65 2.95 -18.29
CA TYR A 122 13.30 1.55 -18.09
C TYR A 122 11.78 1.38 -18.18
N LEU A 123 11.34 0.56 -19.14
CA LEU A 123 9.94 0.30 -19.42
C LEU A 123 9.53 -1.00 -18.71
N LEU A 124 8.56 -0.93 -17.82
CA LEU A 124 8.08 -2.07 -17.06
C LEU A 124 6.88 -2.71 -17.79
N PHE A 125 7.05 -3.97 -18.15
CA PHE A 125 6.00 -4.87 -18.60
C PHE A 125 6.07 -6.10 -17.70
N ARG A 126 4.94 -6.54 -17.15
CA ARG A 126 4.87 -7.58 -16.13
C ARG A 126 4.37 -8.92 -16.63
N PHE A 127 3.40 -8.99 -17.55
CA PHE A 127 2.66 -10.23 -17.83
C PHE A 127 2.77 -10.70 -19.28
N ASP A 128 2.56 -9.83 -20.26
CA ASP A 128 2.50 -10.19 -21.67
C ASP A 128 3.86 -10.04 -22.37
N GLU A 129 4.52 -11.17 -22.64
CA GLU A 129 5.76 -11.21 -23.40
C GLU A 129 5.57 -10.68 -24.84
N SER A 130 4.38 -10.85 -25.43
CA SER A 130 4.10 -10.36 -26.79
C SER A 130 4.09 -8.83 -26.86
N ALA A 131 3.57 -8.18 -25.82
CA ALA A 131 3.60 -6.73 -25.68
C ALA A 131 5.02 -6.19 -25.56
N GLN A 132 5.89 -6.91 -24.83
CA GLN A 132 7.31 -6.57 -24.71
C GLN A 132 8.03 -6.65 -26.06
N LEU A 133 7.81 -7.73 -26.79
CA LEU A 133 8.43 -7.96 -28.11
C LEU A 133 7.97 -6.92 -29.12
N GLU A 134 6.67 -6.61 -29.16
CA GLU A 134 6.13 -5.61 -30.07
C GLU A 134 6.54 -4.19 -29.69
N GLY A 135 6.61 -3.88 -28.39
CA GLY A 135 7.16 -2.61 -27.90
C GLY A 135 8.63 -2.43 -28.30
N HIS A 136 9.44 -3.48 -28.15
CA HIS A 136 10.83 -3.48 -28.61
C HIS A 136 10.94 -3.27 -30.12
N ARG A 137 10.11 -3.97 -30.92
CA ARG A 137 10.08 -3.81 -32.38
C ARG A 137 9.72 -2.37 -32.77
N LEU A 138 8.65 -1.83 -32.18
CA LEU A 138 8.17 -0.48 -32.44
C LEU A 138 9.23 0.58 -32.13
N ILE A 139 9.90 0.47 -30.97
CA ILE A 139 10.99 1.39 -30.59
C ILE A 139 12.15 1.26 -31.58
N THR A 140 12.54 0.03 -31.93
CA THR A 140 13.65 -0.23 -32.87
C THR A 140 13.37 0.39 -34.24
N ASP A 141 12.17 0.18 -34.77
CA ASP A 141 11.76 0.71 -36.08
C ASP A 141 11.71 2.25 -36.06
N THR A 142 11.21 2.84 -34.96
CA THR A 142 11.13 4.31 -34.78
C THR A 142 12.51 4.97 -34.67
N VAL A 143 13.49 4.28 -34.08
CA VAL A 143 14.89 4.76 -34.04
C VAL A 143 15.54 4.61 -35.40
N ARG A 144 15.33 3.48 -36.10
CA ARG A 144 15.87 3.23 -37.44
C ARG A 144 15.33 4.21 -38.49
N SER A 145 14.07 4.61 -38.37
CA SER A 145 13.47 5.62 -39.25
C SER A 145 13.95 7.04 -38.96
N GLY A 146 14.59 7.28 -37.81
CA GLY A 146 14.99 8.61 -37.33
C GLY A 146 13.85 9.40 -36.67
N SER A 147 12.65 8.83 -36.55
CA SER A 147 11.53 9.45 -35.84
C SER A 147 11.79 9.61 -34.34
N LEU A 148 12.67 8.78 -33.77
CA LEU A 148 13.29 8.97 -32.46
C LEU A 148 14.81 9.05 -32.63
N SER A 149 15.43 10.10 -32.11
CA SER A 149 16.89 10.24 -32.17
C SER A 149 17.59 9.09 -31.43
N SER A 150 18.63 8.50 -32.03
CA SER A 150 19.46 7.49 -31.38
C SER A 150 20.09 8.03 -30.08
N ALA A 151 20.42 9.33 -30.03
CA ALA A 151 20.96 9.97 -28.83
C ALA A 151 20.00 9.87 -27.64
N ARG A 152 18.67 9.90 -27.87
CA ARG A 152 17.67 9.72 -26.80
C ARG A 152 17.73 8.31 -26.22
N LEU A 153 17.83 7.30 -27.07
CA LEU A 153 17.96 5.90 -26.65
C LEU A 153 19.29 5.67 -25.92
N GLU A 154 20.39 6.18 -26.46
CA GLU A 154 21.74 6.08 -25.87
C GLU A 154 21.80 6.71 -24.48
N GLN A 155 21.10 7.82 -24.26
CA GLN A 155 20.99 8.44 -22.94
C GLN A 155 20.35 7.49 -21.90
N SER A 156 19.24 6.83 -22.26
CA SER A 156 18.60 5.83 -21.39
C SER A 156 19.52 4.65 -21.12
N VAL A 157 20.12 4.09 -22.17
CA VAL A 157 21.02 2.93 -22.07
C VAL A 157 22.22 3.26 -21.18
N ARG A 158 22.80 4.46 -21.31
CA ARG A 158 23.90 4.91 -20.45
C ARG A 158 23.50 4.91 -18.98
N ARG A 159 22.35 5.47 -18.61
CA ARG A 159 21.86 5.45 -17.23
C ARG A 159 21.66 4.03 -16.70
N VAL A 160 21.10 3.13 -17.51
CA VAL A 160 20.89 1.72 -17.12
C VAL A 160 22.22 1.02 -16.89
N VAL A 161 23.19 1.19 -17.78
CA VAL A 161 24.51 0.59 -17.65
C VAL A 161 25.26 1.17 -16.46
N ASP A 162 25.23 2.49 -16.28
CA ASP A 162 25.89 3.17 -15.16
C ASP A 162 25.29 2.77 -13.82
N ALA A 163 23.97 2.60 -13.72
CA ALA A 163 23.32 2.04 -12.55
C ALA A 163 23.79 0.59 -12.29
N LYS A 164 23.78 -0.28 -13.32
CA LYS A 164 24.27 -1.66 -13.17
C LYS A 164 25.73 -1.73 -12.72
N ARG A 165 26.59 -0.82 -13.19
CA ARG A 165 27.98 -0.68 -12.74
C ARG A 165 28.07 -0.20 -11.30
N ARG A 166 27.37 0.90 -10.96
CA ARG A 166 27.37 1.50 -9.62
C ARG A 166 26.95 0.50 -8.53
N PHE A 167 25.99 -0.37 -8.84
CA PHE A 167 25.48 -1.38 -7.90
C PHE A 167 26.17 -2.75 -8.02
N GLY A 168 27.25 -2.86 -8.81
CA GLY A 168 28.02 -4.11 -8.95
C GLY A 168 27.27 -5.27 -9.62
N ILE A 169 26.15 -4.98 -10.30
CA ILE A 169 25.30 -5.99 -10.96
C ILE A 169 26.07 -6.68 -12.10
N LEU A 170 26.91 -5.92 -12.81
CA LEU A 170 27.73 -6.46 -13.91
C LEU A 170 28.93 -7.29 -13.42
N ASP A 171 29.30 -7.18 -12.14
CA ASP A 171 30.45 -7.89 -11.58
C ASP A 171 30.15 -9.36 -11.28
N GLY A 172 28.88 -9.79 -11.40
CA GLY A 172 28.43 -11.16 -11.14
C GLY A 172 28.55 -11.60 -9.68
N ARG A 173 28.94 -10.69 -8.78
CA ARG A 173 29.11 -10.96 -7.35
C ARG A 173 27.75 -11.08 -6.67
N ARG A 174 27.35 -12.33 -6.38
CA ARG A 174 26.19 -12.66 -5.55
C ARG A 174 26.61 -12.99 -4.12
N ASP A 175 27.53 -12.22 -3.55
CA ASP A 175 27.94 -12.41 -2.15
C ASP A 175 26.88 -11.82 -1.23
N GLN A 176 25.70 -12.45 -1.22
CA GLN A 176 24.65 -12.18 -0.27
C GLN A 176 24.51 -13.45 0.57
N SER A 177 24.89 -13.34 1.85
CA SER A 177 24.50 -14.35 2.83
C SER A 177 22.99 -14.54 2.79
N ALA A 178 22.53 -15.78 2.98
CA ALA A 178 21.10 -16.03 3.16
C ALA A 178 20.54 -15.09 4.24
N PRO A 179 19.32 -14.55 4.06
CA PRO A 179 18.72 -13.69 5.06
C PRO A 179 18.57 -14.44 6.38
N ASP A 180 18.93 -13.81 7.50
CA ASP A 180 18.62 -14.33 8.82
C ASP A 180 17.12 -14.18 9.09
N LEU A 181 16.36 -15.21 8.76
CA LEU A 181 14.91 -15.21 8.89
C LEU A 181 14.46 -15.05 10.34
N VAL A 182 15.25 -15.54 11.31
CA VAL A 182 14.92 -15.43 12.74
C VAL A 182 15.11 -13.99 13.22
N ALA A 183 16.23 -13.37 12.89
CA ALA A 183 16.47 -11.97 13.22
C ALA A 183 15.49 -11.02 12.52
N ASN A 184 15.16 -11.31 11.25
CA ASN A 184 14.17 -10.54 10.49
C ASN A 184 12.77 -10.66 11.09
N ALA A 185 12.35 -11.86 11.49
CA ALA A 185 11.06 -12.07 12.15
C ALA A 185 10.97 -11.32 13.49
N ARG A 186 12.04 -11.34 14.30
CA ARG A 186 12.12 -10.55 15.55
C ARG A 186 12.00 -9.05 15.26
N THR A 187 12.74 -8.56 14.27
CA THR A 187 12.71 -7.14 13.88
C THR A 187 11.33 -6.72 13.40
N ALA A 188 10.68 -7.54 12.56
CA ALA A 188 9.33 -7.28 12.07
C ALA A 188 8.31 -7.21 13.22
N LEU A 189 8.41 -8.12 14.20
CA LEU A 189 7.53 -8.11 15.37
C LEU A 189 7.74 -6.89 16.27
N GLU A 190 9.00 -6.47 16.51
CA GLU A 190 9.27 -5.25 17.28
C GLU A 190 8.74 -3.99 16.59
N LEU A 191 8.89 -3.89 15.26
CA LEU A 191 8.31 -2.81 14.48
C LEU A 191 6.77 -2.81 14.57
N ALA A 192 6.13 -3.98 14.43
CA ALA A 192 4.69 -4.13 14.56
C ALA A 192 4.16 -3.73 15.94
N ARG A 193 4.86 -4.12 17.01
CA ARG A 193 4.58 -3.70 18.40
C ARG A 193 4.67 -2.20 18.58
N GLY A 194 5.70 -1.56 18.00
CA GLY A 194 5.88 -0.11 18.04
C GLY A 194 4.84 0.64 17.20
N ALA A 195 4.37 0.04 16.10
CA ALA A 195 3.43 0.66 15.17
C ALA A 195 1.98 0.57 15.65
N THR A 196 1.56 -0.53 16.29
CA THR A 196 0.15 -0.79 16.63
C THR A 196 -0.44 0.30 17.54
N THR A 197 -1.53 0.92 17.12
CA THR A 197 -2.08 2.15 17.74
C THR A 197 -3.47 1.89 18.29
N LEU A 198 -3.66 2.10 19.60
CA LEU A 198 -4.99 2.11 20.22
C LEU A 198 -5.54 3.54 20.16
N LEU A 199 -6.66 3.77 19.46
CA LEU A 199 -7.24 5.10 19.35
C LEU A 199 -8.42 5.33 20.30
N ARG A 200 -9.08 4.25 20.71
CA ARG A 200 -10.21 4.33 21.62
C ARG A 200 -10.31 3.10 22.49
N ASN A 201 -10.60 3.32 23.77
CA ASN A 201 -11.04 2.28 24.68
C ASN A 201 -12.01 2.86 25.73
N ARG A 202 -13.24 2.37 25.77
CA ARG A 202 -14.26 2.71 26.78
C ARG A 202 -14.47 1.52 27.72
N GLY A 203 -13.38 1.01 28.28
CA GLY A 203 -13.39 -0.10 29.25
C GLY A 203 -13.53 -1.51 28.68
N VAL A 204 -13.32 -1.71 27.36
CA VAL A 204 -13.40 -3.03 26.72
C VAL A 204 -12.06 -3.75 26.74
N LEU A 205 -10.96 -3.02 26.55
CA LEU A 205 -9.60 -3.55 26.61
C LEU A 205 -8.99 -3.35 28.01
N PRO A 206 -8.14 -4.28 28.47
CA PRO A 206 -7.82 -5.56 27.83
C PRO A 206 -9.00 -6.54 27.90
N LEU A 207 -9.16 -7.36 26.86
CA LEU A 207 -10.24 -8.34 26.73
C LEU A 207 -10.23 -9.33 27.90
N ARG A 208 -11.39 -9.49 28.55
CA ARG A 208 -11.60 -10.44 29.68
C ARG A 208 -12.71 -11.43 29.35
N GLY A 209 -12.70 -12.56 30.05
CA GLY A 209 -13.63 -13.65 29.81
C GLY A 209 -13.34 -14.41 28.51
N ARG A 210 -14.35 -15.13 28.02
CA ARG A 210 -14.31 -15.87 26.78
C ARG A 210 -14.42 -14.93 25.59
N ILE A 211 -13.52 -15.06 24.63
CA ILE A 211 -13.41 -14.17 23.47
C ILE A 211 -13.98 -14.85 22.24
N LEU A 212 -14.77 -14.13 21.44
CA LEU A 212 -15.00 -14.48 20.04
C LEU A 212 -14.18 -13.55 19.15
N ALA A 213 -13.26 -14.11 18.36
CA ALA A 213 -12.49 -13.38 17.38
C ALA A 213 -13.04 -13.63 15.97
N VAL A 214 -13.41 -12.57 15.27
CA VAL A 214 -13.96 -12.63 13.91
C VAL A 214 -12.96 -11.99 12.95
N ALA A 215 -12.60 -12.68 11.88
CA ALA A 215 -11.65 -12.19 10.87
C ALA A 215 -12.25 -12.23 9.45
N PRO A 216 -12.00 -11.21 8.62
CA PRO A 216 -12.38 -11.25 7.21
C PRO A 216 -11.40 -12.15 6.43
N THR A 217 -11.92 -12.86 5.44
CA THR A 217 -11.15 -13.63 4.47
C THR A 217 -11.23 -12.94 3.12
N ASN A 218 -10.07 -12.56 2.58
CA ASN A 218 -9.98 -12.02 1.22
C ASN A 218 -8.56 -12.22 0.66
N ALA A 219 -8.43 -12.09 -0.67
CA ALA A 219 -7.15 -12.25 -1.34
C ALA A 219 -6.11 -11.17 -0.97
N ASP A 220 -6.55 -9.98 -0.54
CA ASP A 220 -5.72 -8.86 -0.09
C ASP A 220 -5.20 -8.98 1.37
N ILE A 221 -5.74 -9.92 2.15
CA ILE A 221 -5.52 -10.09 3.59
C ILE A 221 -4.94 -11.47 3.85
N SER A 222 -5.40 -12.50 3.14
CA SER A 222 -4.98 -13.89 3.22
C SER A 222 -4.49 -14.37 1.85
N PHE A 223 -3.27 -13.98 1.50
CA PHE A 223 -2.68 -14.20 0.17
C PHE A 223 -2.31 -15.67 -0.09
N PHE A 224 -2.01 -16.44 0.95
CA PHE A 224 -1.53 -17.82 0.83
C PHE A 224 -2.27 -18.76 1.78
N ALA A 225 -2.42 -20.02 1.37
CA ALA A 225 -2.97 -21.05 2.23
C ALA A 225 -2.18 -21.17 3.53
N GLY A 226 -2.87 -21.23 4.68
CA GLY A 226 -2.25 -21.34 5.99
C GLY A 226 -1.75 -20.01 6.59
N GLN A 227 -1.99 -18.86 5.95
CA GLN A 227 -1.67 -17.57 6.55
C GLN A 227 -2.45 -17.34 7.85
N ALA A 228 -1.77 -16.81 8.86
CA ALA A 228 -2.37 -16.45 10.13
C ALA A 228 -3.50 -15.41 9.97
N THR A 229 -4.58 -15.61 10.72
CA THR A 229 -5.69 -14.66 10.90
C THR A 229 -5.72 -14.14 12.33
N LEU A 230 -6.41 -13.00 12.56
CA LEU A 230 -6.61 -12.48 13.91
C LEU A 230 -7.18 -13.55 14.86
N GLY A 231 -8.18 -14.31 14.38
CA GLY A 231 -8.78 -15.40 15.14
C GLY A 231 -7.78 -16.50 15.51
N SER A 232 -6.96 -16.95 14.54
CA SER A 232 -5.94 -17.98 14.81
C SER A 232 -4.87 -17.52 15.81
N VAL A 233 -4.46 -16.25 15.76
CA VAL A 233 -3.43 -15.69 16.66
C VAL A 233 -4.00 -15.52 18.07
N VAL A 234 -5.26 -15.07 18.21
CA VAL A 234 -5.94 -14.99 19.51
C VAL A 234 -6.13 -16.39 20.10
N ALA A 235 -6.59 -17.37 19.30
CA ALA A 235 -6.78 -18.75 19.75
C ALA A 235 -5.47 -19.43 20.19
N ALA A 236 -4.34 -19.11 19.54
CA ALA A 236 -3.02 -19.61 19.94
C ALA A 236 -2.59 -19.09 21.33
N LYS A 237 -3.06 -17.91 21.75
CA LYS A 237 -2.77 -17.32 23.07
C LYS A 237 -3.85 -17.64 24.12
N ARG A 238 -5.07 -17.95 23.70
CA ARG A 238 -6.23 -18.19 24.56
C ARG A 238 -6.99 -19.43 24.11
N ALA A 239 -6.75 -20.55 24.80
CA ALA A 239 -7.34 -21.85 24.44
C ALA A 239 -8.88 -21.88 24.50
N ASP A 240 -9.49 -20.99 25.27
CA ASP A 240 -10.94 -20.85 25.39
C ASP A 240 -11.55 -19.87 24.38
N ALA A 241 -10.74 -19.21 23.54
CA ALA A 241 -11.22 -18.30 22.52
C ALA A 241 -11.90 -19.06 21.36
N LEU A 242 -13.01 -18.50 20.90
CA LEU A 242 -13.71 -18.91 19.70
C LEU A 242 -13.19 -18.09 18.52
N SER A 243 -13.13 -18.69 17.33
CA SER A 243 -12.68 -18.04 16.10
C SER A 243 -13.68 -18.26 14.99
N GLU A 244 -13.99 -17.20 14.25
CA GLU A 244 -14.85 -17.21 13.07
C GLU A 244 -14.19 -16.46 11.93
N SER A 245 -14.41 -16.96 10.71
CA SER A 245 -13.89 -16.36 9.48
C SER A 245 -15.05 -16.14 8.51
N LEU A 246 -15.10 -14.97 7.89
CA LEU A 246 -16.16 -14.56 6.96
C LEU A 246 -15.58 -13.94 5.69
N PRO A 247 -16.21 -14.11 4.51
CA PRO A 247 -15.79 -13.38 3.31
C PRO A 247 -15.97 -11.86 3.50
N LEU A 248 -15.46 -11.03 2.57
CA LEU A 248 -15.63 -9.56 2.64
C LEU A 248 -17.08 -9.09 2.55
N HIS A 249 -17.89 -9.86 1.83
CA HIS A 249 -19.32 -9.62 1.65
C HIS A 249 -20.07 -10.79 2.29
N PRO A 250 -20.08 -10.89 3.64
CA PRO A 250 -20.84 -11.93 4.30
C PRO A 250 -22.32 -11.75 4.01
N SER A 251 -22.99 -12.86 3.70
CA SER A 251 -24.44 -12.91 3.59
C SER A 251 -25.12 -12.70 4.94
N GLY A 252 -26.39 -12.33 4.93
CA GLY A 252 -27.18 -12.17 6.16
C GLY A 252 -27.18 -13.42 7.05
N SER A 253 -27.23 -14.62 6.46
CA SER A 253 -27.18 -15.88 7.21
C SER A 253 -25.80 -16.13 7.85
N GLU A 254 -24.72 -15.72 7.19
CA GLU A 254 -23.38 -15.77 7.76
C GLU A 254 -23.22 -14.79 8.93
N ILE A 255 -23.78 -13.58 8.80
CA ILE A 255 -23.83 -12.59 9.89
C ILE A 255 -24.62 -13.16 11.07
N ASP A 256 -25.84 -13.66 10.84
CA ASP A 256 -26.72 -14.22 11.89
C ASP A 256 -26.06 -15.40 12.62
N ARG A 257 -25.31 -16.22 11.90
CA ARG A 257 -24.55 -17.34 12.47
C ARG A 257 -23.47 -16.84 13.43
N VAL A 258 -22.69 -15.83 13.04
CA VAL A 258 -21.63 -15.28 13.89
C VAL A 258 -22.21 -14.49 15.08
N VAL A 259 -23.30 -13.76 14.87
CA VAL A 259 -24.05 -13.10 15.96
C VAL A 259 -24.58 -14.13 16.96
N SER A 260 -25.13 -15.25 16.48
CA SER A 260 -25.56 -16.34 17.36
C SER A 260 -24.39 -16.96 18.14
N ALA A 261 -23.25 -17.20 17.49
CA ALA A 261 -22.05 -17.71 18.14
C ALA A 261 -21.51 -16.74 19.22
N SER A 262 -21.66 -15.43 19.02
CA SER A 262 -21.22 -14.41 19.97
C SER A 262 -21.86 -14.54 21.35
N ARG A 263 -23.06 -15.14 21.44
CA ARG A 263 -23.78 -15.36 22.70
C ARG A 263 -22.99 -16.20 23.69
N ALA A 264 -22.16 -17.12 23.19
CA ALA A 264 -21.29 -17.97 23.99
C ALA A 264 -20.00 -17.29 24.47
N ALA A 265 -19.71 -16.07 23.99
CA ALA A 265 -18.56 -15.26 24.41
C ALA A 265 -18.98 -14.12 25.34
N ASP A 266 -18.03 -13.60 26.11
CA ASP A 266 -18.22 -12.43 26.98
C ASP A 266 -17.89 -11.13 26.23
N VAL A 267 -16.96 -11.21 25.27
CA VAL A 267 -16.49 -10.07 24.47
C VAL A 267 -16.14 -10.52 23.06
N VAL A 268 -16.32 -9.62 22.09
CA VAL A 268 -16.02 -9.88 20.69
C VAL A 268 -14.91 -8.97 20.20
N VAL A 269 -13.99 -9.51 19.42
CA VAL A 269 -13.04 -8.74 18.62
C VAL A 269 -13.27 -9.00 17.13
N VAL A 270 -13.38 -7.93 16.35
CA VAL A 270 -13.64 -8.00 14.90
C VAL A 270 -12.50 -7.34 14.15
N GLY A 271 -11.80 -8.12 13.33
CA GLY A 271 -10.89 -7.57 12.32
C GLY A 271 -11.71 -6.96 11.18
N THR A 272 -11.35 -5.76 10.73
CA THR A 272 -12.05 -5.08 9.63
C THR A 272 -11.06 -4.60 8.57
N THR A 273 -11.58 -4.36 7.37
CA THR A 273 -10.81 -3.81 6.26
C THR A 273 -11.67 -2.88 5.43
N ASN A 274 -11.27 -1.61 5.31
CA ASN A 274 -11.87 -0.63 4.41
C ASN A 274 -13.41 -0.63 4.48
N LEU A 275 -14.00 -0.48 5.68
CA LEU A 275 -15.45 -0.60 5.90
C LEU A 275 -16.28 0.27 4.96
N PHE A 276 -15.74 1.42 4.54
CA PHE A 276 -16.39 2.31 3.56
C PHE A 276 -16.72 1.62 2.22
N ALA A 277 -15.99 0.56 1.85
CA ALA A 277 -16.18 -0.21 0.62
C ALA A 277 -16.98 -1.51 0.82
N TYR A 278 -17.24 -1.91 2.07
CA TYR A 278 -17.87 -3.19 2.41
C TYR A 278 -19.00 -3.01 3.44
N PRO A 279 -20.18 -2.55 3.01
CA PRO A 279 -21.32 -2.29 3.89
C PRO A 279 -21.72 -3.49 4.77
N GLU A 280 -21.58 -4.71 4.27
CA GLU A 280 -21.93 -5.93 4.99
C GLU A 280 -21.03 -6.17 6.21
N GLN A 281 -19.76 -5.73 6.17
CA GLN A 281 -18.90 -5.73 7.36
C GLN A 281 -19.38 -4.70 8.40
N ILE A 282 -19.91 -3.54 7.95
CA ILE A 282 -20.51 -2.55 8.86
C ILE A 282 -21.73 -3.16 9.57
N GLU A 283 -22.58 -3.87 8.82
CA GLU A 283 -23.74 -4.57 9.37
C GLU A 283 -23.34 -5.62 10.42
N LEU A 284 -22.32 -6.44 10.13
CA LEU A 284 -21.76 -7.40 11.07
C LEU A 284 -21.31 -6.74 12.37
N VAL A 285 -20.47 -5.69 12.29
CA VAL A 285 -19.96 -4.99 13.48
C VAL A 285 -21.11 -4.40 14.30
N LYS A 286 -22.08 -3.76 13.64
CA LYS A 286 -23.25 -3.18 14.31
C LYS A 286 -24.14 -4.24 14.95
N ALA A 287 -24.33 -5.39 14.30
CA ALA A 287 -25.12 -6.48 14.85
C ALA A 287 -24.45 -7.08 16.10
N LEU A 288 -23.14 -7.32 16.05
CA LEU A 288 -22.37 -7.81 17.21
C LEU A 288 -22.36 -6.81 18.38
N ALA A 289 -22.24 -5.52 18.08
CA ALA A 289 -22.22 -4.46 19.10
C ALA A 289 -23.55 -4.29 19.85
N LYS A 290 -24.66 -4.83 19.34
CA LYS A 290 -25.94 -4.90 20.06
C LYS A 290 -25.98 -6.02 21.10
N GLU A 291 -25.20 -7.08 20.90
CA GLU A 291 -25.23 -8.28 21.73
C GLU A 291 -24.11 -8.30 22.79
N LYS A 292 -22.93 -7.78 22.44
CA LYS A 292 -21.71 -7.90 23.25
C LYS A 292 -20.86 -6.62 23.18
N PRO A 293 -19.98 -6.38 24.17
CA PRO A 293 -18.90 -5.41 24.00
C PRO A 293 -17.99 -5.82 22.83
N VAL A 294 -17.70 -4.87 21.94
CA VAL A 294 -16.91 -5.13 20.73
C VAL A 294 -15.65 -4.26 20.69
N ALA A 295 -14.51 -4.87 20.40
CA ALA A 295 -13.30 -4.20 19.95
C ALA A 295 -13.14 -4.40 18.44
N VAL A 296 -12.91 -3.32 17.69
CA VAL A 296 -12.58 -3.39 16.26
C VAL A 296 -11.08 -3.24 16.08
N VAL A 297 -10.51 -4.08 15.21
CA VAL A 297 -9.11 -4.02 14.77
C VAL A 297 -9.07 -3.72 13.28
N ALA A 298 -8.64 -2.52 12.90
CA ALA A 298 -8.42 -2.19 11.49
C ALA A 298 -7.14 -2.85 10.98
N LEU A 299 -7.30 -3.73 9.99
CA LEU A 299 -6.23 -4.53 9.37
C LEU A 299 -5.67 -3.90 8.09
N ARG A 300 -6.11 -2.69 7.74
CA ARG A 300 -5.57 -1.84 6.66
C ARG A 300 -5.48 -0.39 7.14
N GLY A 301 -6.07 0.56 6.40
CA GLY A 301 -6.07 1.97 6.81
C GLY A 301 -6.84 2.20 8.13
N PRO A 302 -6.52 3.27 8.87
CA PRO A 302 -7.11 3.52 10.19
C PRO A 302 -8.50 4.18 10.15
N TYR A 303 -9.15 4.19 8.98
CA TYR A 303 -10.35 5.01 8.72
C TYR A 303 -11.67 4.29 9.01
N ASP A 304 -11.64 2.97 9.28
CA ASP A 304 -12.85 2.16 9.51
C ASP A 304 -13.73 2.71 10.65
N ILE A 305 -13.13 3.39 11.64
CA ILE A 305 -13.85 4.02 12.76
C ILE A 305 -14.91 5.03 12.31
N VAL A 306 -14.74 5.66 11.13
CA VAL A 306 -15.71 6.61 10.57
C VAL A 306 -17.05 5.92 10.25
N SER A 307 -17.00 4.65 9.86
CA SER A 307 -18.20 3.84 9.55
C SER A 307 -18.89 3.26 10.79
N VAL A 308 -18.16 3.17 11.91
CA VAL A 308 -18.64 2.61 13.19
C VAL A 308 -18.28 3.53 14.38
N PRO A 309 -18.73 4.81 14.36
CA PRO A 309 -18.26 5.82 15.30
C PRO A 309 -18.67 5.58 16.75
N GLU A 310 -19.59 4.65 17.02
CA GLU A 310 -20.05 4.30 18.37
C GLU A 310 -19.23 3.17 19.02
N ILE A 311 -18.31 2.54 18.29
CA ILE A 311 -17.58 1.38 18.82
C ILE A 311 -16.78 1.77 20.08
N PRO A 312 -16.83 0.97 21.15
CA PRO A 312 -16.19 1.32 22.42
C PRO A 312 -14.67 1.11 22.41
N ALA A 313 -14.15 0.21 21.57
CA ALA A 313 -12.71 0.02 21.41
C ALA A 313 -12.29 -0.07 19.94
N TYR A 314 -11.22 0.63 19.57
CA TYR A 314 -10.71 0.69 18.19
C TYR A 314 -9.17 0.70 18.17
N LEU A 315 -8.60 -0.33 17.56
CA LEU A 315 -7.17 -0.60 17.42
C LEU A 315 -6.79 -0.58 15.94
N CYS A 316 -5.67 0.03 15.58
CA CYS A 316 -5.12 0.00 14.23
C CYS A 316 -3.88 -0.89 14.20
N ALA A 317 -3.95 -1.99 13.45
CA ALA A 317 -2.79 -2.86 13.17
C ALA A 317 -2.03 -2.45 11.90
N TYR A 318 -2.66 -1.65 11.03
CA TYR A 318 -2.14 -1.14 9.75
C TYR A 318 -1.88 -2.19 8.64
N ASP A 319 -1.76 -3.46 9.02
CA ASP A 319 -1.71 -4.59 8.10
C ASP A 319 -2.25 -5.87 8.75
N SER A 320 -2.40 -6.93 7.96
CA SER A 320 -2.90 -8.25 8.35
C SER A 320 -1.84 -9.35 8.35
N ARG A 321 -0.55 -8.99 8.34
CA ARG A 321 0.55 -9.97 8.40
C ARG A 321 0.75 -10.42 9.84
N GLU A 322 1.30 -11.62 9.99
CA GLU A 322 1.44 -12.29 11.28
C GLU A 322 2.10 -11.43 12.38
N PRO A 323 3.20 -10.68 12.13
CA PRO A 323 3.77 -9.82 13.17
C PRO A 323 2.79 -8.76 13.71
N SER A 324 2.00 -8.14 12.84
CA SER A 324 1.01 -7.11 13.20
C SER A 324 -0.21 -7.72 13.89
N LEU A 325 -0.63 -8.92 13.49
CA LEU A 325 -1.67 -9.67 14.20
C LEU A 325 -1.23 -10.09 15.61
N ILE A 326 0.03 -10.54 15.77
CA ILE A 326 0.61 -10.87 17.09
C ILE A 326 0.67 -9.62 17.97
N ALA A 327 1.19 -8.50 17.44
CA ALA A 327 1.25 -7.23 18.18
C ALA A 327 -0.14 -6.74 18.61
N ALA A 328 -1.13 -6.82 17.72
CA ALA A 328 -2.52 -6.50 18.04
C ALA A 328 -3.07 -7.42 19.15
N ALA A 329 -2.86 -8.73 19.03
CA ALA A 329 -3.32 -9.69 20.05
C ALA A 329 -2.68 -9.45 21.43
N GLU A 330 -1.39 -9.10 21.49
CA GLU A 330 -0.72 -8.74 22.75
C GLU A 330 -1.38 -7.55 23.45
N ILE A 331 -1.79 -6.53 22.69
CA ILE A 331 -2.49 -5.36 23.24
C ILE A 331 -3.92 -5.73 23.63
N LEU A 332 -4.64 -6.46 22.77
CA LEU A 332 -6.02 -6.90 23.04
C LEU A 332 -6.09 -7.72 24.33
N LEU A 333 -5.12 -8.59 24.58
CA LEU A 333 -5.08 -9.46 25.75
C LEU A 333 -4.42 -8.82 26.98
N GLY A 334 -3.88 -7.61 26.85
CA GLY A 334 -3.22 -6.89 27.95
C GLY A 334 -1.81 -7.39 28.29
N GLU A 335 -1.20 -8.19 27.43
CA GLU A 335 0.20 -8.63 27.54
C GLU A 335 1.17 -7.46 27.29
N ARG A 336 0.70 -6.45 26.55
CA ARG A 336 1.45 -5.24 26.21
C ARG A 336 0.56 -4.01 26.27
N LYS A 337 1.11 -2.88 26.72
CA LYS A 337 0.47 -1.57 26.60
C LYS A 337 0.61 -1.01 25.18
N PRO A 338 -0.39 -0.31 24.64
CA PRO A 338 -0.28 0.34 23.33
C PRO A 338 0.80 1.43 23.35
N SER A 339 1.52 1.58 22.23
CA SER A 339 2.57 2.60 22.07
C SER A 339 2.55 3.31 20.72
N GLY A 340 1.82 2.79 19.73
CA GLY A 340 1.74 3.37 18.39
C GLY A 340 1.03 4.71 18.36
N SER A 341 1.37 5.53 17.37
CA SER A 341 0.74 6.83 17.12
C SER A 341 0.20 6.86 15.71
N LEU A 342 -0.95 7.51 15.54
CA LEU A 342 -1.60 7.63 14.25
C LEU A 342 -0.70 8.39 13.26
N PRO A 343 -0.32 7.81 12.10
CA PRO A 343 0.56 8.47 11.13
C PRO A 343 -0.19 9.38 10.16
N ALA A 344 -1.51 9.53 10.31
CA ALA A 344 -2.36 10.36 9.48
C ALA A 344 -3.45 11.03 10.35
N GLU A 345 -4.18 11.99 9.82
CA GLU A 345 -5.40 12.47 10.44
C GLU A 345 -6.58 11.56 10.05
N ILE A 346 -7.50 11.28 10.98
CA ILE A 346 -8.84 10.78 10.66
C ILE A 346 -9.78 11.99 10.79
N PRO A 347 -10.21 12.61 9.68
CA PRO A 347 -10.90 13.90 9.69
C PRO A 347 -12.10 13.92 10.63
N GLY A 348 -12.11 14.88 11.55
CA GLY A 348 -13.20 15.06 12.52
C GLY A 348 -13.27 14.01 13.64
N VAL A 349 -12.33 13.07 13.70
CA VAL A 349 -12.32 12.00 14.73
C VAL A 349 -11.02 11.98 15.54
N PHE A 350 -9.86 11.90 14.88
CA PHE A 350 -8.55 11.82 15.55
C PHE A 350 -7.47 12.60 14.78
N SER A 351 -6.68 13.39 15.51
CA SER A 351 -5.56 14.15 14.95
C SER A 351 -4.34 13.25 14.67
N LEU A 352 -3.47 13.72 13.75
CA LEU A 352 -2.14 13.15 13.55
C LEU A 352 -1.40 13.00 14.90
N GLY A 353 -0.79 11.84 15.13
CA GLY A 353 -0.08 11.52 16.37
C GLY A 353 -0.95 11.00 17.51
N ALA A 354 -2.27 10.94 17.37
CA ALA A 354 -3.16 10.38 18.38
C ALA A 354 -2.85 8.90 18.66
N GLY A 355 -2.99 8.48 19.91
CA GLY A 355 -2.79 7.10 20.34
C GLY A 355 -2.70 6.98 21.85
N MET A 356 -3.52 6.12 22.44
CA MET A 356 -3.49 5.80 23.86
C MET A 356 -2.16 5.11 24.21
N ARG A 357 -1.69 5.33 25.44
CA ARG A 357 -0.44 4.73 25.99
C ARG A 357 -0.71 3.69 27.07
N ASP A 358 -1.97 3.58 27.48
CA ASP A 358 -2.49 2.58 28.38
C ASP A 358 -3.96 2.29 27.98
N PHE A 359 -4.68 1.57 28.85
CA PHE A 359 -6.07 1.18 28.60
C PHE A 359 -7.09 2.12 29.29
N ALA A 360 -6.64 3.13 30.03
CA ALA A 360 -7.50 3.96 30.87
C ALA A 360 -8.12 5.14 30.11
#